data_AF-A0A388QTN2-F1
#
_entry.id   AF-A0A388QTN2-F1
#
_cell.length_a   1.000
_cell.length_b   1.000
_cell.length_c   1.000
_cell.angle_alpha   90.00
_cell.angle_beta   90.00
_cell.angle_gamma   90.00
#
_symmetry.space_group_name_H-M   'P 1'
#
loop_
_entity.id
_entity.type
_entity.pdbx_description
1 polymer ?
#
loop_
_entity_poly.entity_id
_entity_poly.type
_entity_poly.pdbx_seq_one_letter_code
_entity_poly.pdbx_strand_id
1 'polypeptide(L)'
;MRRALLIAGLTVVVLLGVLLLVVEVFADHRRRFTGDLSRTLPPSIAGWVRRDVPVAVGSAAAANVQGILNYSQVGQAVYAKDGLQLLVYVAYWEPGKVSVVDAGSHNPDSCWVNNGCARTDRRHAVSVQVAGRALLPYEAGSYLVPRGGLQHVAFWHLVNGEPNRYEDQQEGWRDGLVGRLERLPLLLKDIRAHGFNQKSEQMFIRFSSPTPWSELFSRPDVQALLRECEALGLFADRPWK
;
A
#
# COMPACT_ATOMS: atom_id res chain seq x y z
N MET A 1 -41.24 13.07 -28.36
CA MET A 1 -39.78 12.88 -28.22
C MET A 1 -39.17 13.59 -27.00
N ARG A 2 -39.31 14.92 -26.82
CA ARG A 2 -38.73 15.63 -25.66
C ARG A 2 -39.15 15.10 -24.27
N ARG A 3 -40.43 14.77 -24.08
CA ARG A 3 -40.93 14.20 -22.80
C ARG A 3 -40.36 12.81 -22.51
N ALA A 4 -40.22 11.95 -23.52
CA ALA A 4 -39.63 10.63 -23.36
C ALA A 4 -38.14 10.71 -23.01
N LEU A 5 -37.40 11.64 -23.62
CA LEU A 5 -35.99 11.91 -23.27
C LEU A 5 -35.84 12.46 -21.85
N LEU A 6 -36.74 13.35 -21.41
CA LEU A 6 -36.75 13.85 -20.03
C LEU A 6 -37.04 12.75 -19.00
N ILE A 7 -38.02 11.89 -19.29
CA ILE A 7 -38.35 10.75 -18.42
C ILE A 7 -37.19 9.76 -18.36
N ALA A 8 -36.58 9.44 -19.50
CA ALA A 8 -35.40 8.56 -19.55
C ALA A 8 -34.23 9.16 -18.78
N GLY A 9 -33.93 10.46 -18.98
CA GLY A 9 -32.87 11.15 -18.26
C GLY A 9 -33.10 11.18 -16.75
N LEU A 10 -34.32 11.52 -16.31
CA LEU A 10 -34.68 11.51 -14.88
C LEU A 10 -34.56 10.11 -14.29
N THR A 11 -35.01 9.08 -15.01
CA THR A 11 -34.90 7.69 -14.57
C THR A 11 -33.44 7.27 -14.39
N VAL A 12 -32.56 7.63 -15.33
CA VAL A 12 -31.12 7.37 -15.21
C VAL A 12 -30.53 8.08 -13.99
N VAL A 13 -30.86 9.35 -13.75
CA VAL A 13 -30.37 10.10 -12.58
C VAL A 13 -30.85 9.46 -11.27
N VAL A 14 -32.12 9.06 -11.19
CA VAL A 14 -32.67 8.40 -10.00
C VAL A 14 -32.00 7.05 -9.77
N LEU A 15 -31.81 6.24 -10.81
CA LEU A 15 -31.12 4.95 -10.71
C LEU A 15 -29.67 5.11 -10.26
N LEU A 16 -28.95 6.11 -10.79
CA LEU A 16 -27.59 6.44 -10.34
C LEU A 16 -27.59 6.91 -8.89
N GLY A 17 -28.56 7.74 -8.47
CA GLY A 17 -28.69 8.19 -7.09
C GLY A 17 -28.95 7.04 -6.12
N VAL A 18 -29.85 6.12 -6.47
CA VAL A 18 -30.15 4.91 -5.69
C VAL A 18 -28.92 4.00 -5.63
N LEU A 19 -28.23 3.79 -6.75
CA LEU A 19 -26.99 3.02 -6.78
C LEU A 19 -25.96 3.61 -5.83
N LEU A 20 -25.68 4.92 -5.92
CA LEU A 20 -24.74 5.60 -5.03
C LEU A 20 -25.14 5.45 -3.56
N LEU A 21 -26.43 5.57 -3.25
CA LEU A 21 -26.94 5.42 -1.88
C LEU A 21 -26.78 3.98 -1.36
N VAL A 22 -27.07 2.99 -2.19
CA VAL A 22 -26.85 1.57 -1.87
C VAL A 22 -25.35 1.32 -1.61
N VAL A 23 -24.47 1.84 -2.46
CA VAL A 23 -23.02 1.71 -2.28
C VAL A 23 -22.55 2.30 -0.96
N GLU A 24 -23.02 3.49 -0.60
CA GLU A 24 -22.64 4.14 0.66
C GLU A 24 -23.21 3.40 1.88
N VAL A 25 -24.48 2.98 1.83
CA VAL A 25 -25.13 2.28 2.96
C VAL A 25 -24.49 0.92 3.25
N PHE A 26 -24.04 0.21 2.21
CA PHE A 26 -23.40 -1.10 2.35
C PHE A 26 -21.87 -1.04 2.39
N ALA A 27 -21.27 0.15 2.38
CA ALA A 27 -19.84 0.29 2.57
C ALA A 27 -19.45 -0.10 4.01
N ASP A 28 -18.42 -0.93 4.14
CA ASP A 28 -17.87 -1.29 5.45
C ASP A 28 -17.01 -0.13 5.98
N HIS A 29 -17.59 0.64 6.89
CA HIS A 29 -16.93 1.75 7.57
C HIS A 29 -16.28 1.34 8.90
N ARG A 30 -16.17 0.05 9.20
CA ARG A 30 -15.61 -0.41 10.47
C ARG A 30 -14.09 -0.31 10.45
N ARG A 31 -13.55 0.52 11.34
CA ARG A 31 -12.14 0.57 11.68
C ARG A 31 -11.79 -0.66 12.53
N ARG A 32 -10.88 -1.51 12.04
CA ARG A 32 -10.36 -2.68 12.76
C ARG A 32 -8.96 -2.47 13.28
N PHE A 33 -8.15 -1.64 12.62
CA PHE A 33 -6.83 -1.26 13.13
C PHE A 33 -6.99 -0.19 14.22
N THR A 34 -6.66 -0.56 15.46
CA THR A 34 -6.74 0.28 16.66
C THR A 34 -5.37 0.79 17.12
N GLY A 35 -4.29 0.26 16.55
CA GLY A 35 -2.92 0.67 16.84
C GLY A 35 -2.57 2.10 16.43
N ASP A 36 -1.42 2.54 16.95
CA ASP A 36 -0.77 3.80 16.61
C ASP A 36 0.54 3.48 15.88
N LEU A 37 0.61 3.78 14.58
CA LEU A 37 1.78 3.47 13.76
C LEU A 37 3.09 4.05 14.30
N SER A 38 3.04 5.18 15.01
CA SER A 38 4.23 5.77 15.64
C SER A 38 4.81 4.88 16.74
N ARG A 39 3.96 4.06 17.38
CA ARG A 39 4.29 3.09 18.42
C ARG A 39 4.44 1.66 17.88
N THR A 40 3.75 1.33 16.79
CA THR A 40 3.81 0.00 16.17
C THR A 40 5.15 -0.25 15.48
N LEU A 41 5.85 0.80 15.04
CA LEU A 41 7.26 0.66 14.66
C LEU A 41 8.12 0.55 15.93
N PRO A 42 8.87 -0.54 16.14
CA PRO A 42 9.59 -0.78 17.39
C PRO A 42 10.59 0.33 17.70
N PRO A 43 10.54 0.97 18.88
CA PRO A 43 11.45 2.06 19.25
C PRO A 43 12.90 1.58 19.38
N SER A 44 13.09 0.32 19.73
CA SER A 44 14.40 -0.31 19.85
C SER A 44 14.29 -1.79 19.56
N ILE A 45 15.30 -2.34 18.90
CA ILE A 45 15.45 -3.78 18.70
C ILE A 45 16.88 -4.12 19.10
N ALA A 46 17.07 -5.20 19.85
CA ALA A 46 18.38 -5.60 20.33
C ALA A 46 19.42 -5.68 19.20
N GLY A 47 20.48 -4.88 19.34
CA GLY A 47 21.57 -4.79 18.36
C GLY A 47 21.30 -3.95 17.12
N TRP A 48 20.12 -3.35 16.97
CA TRP A 48 19.80 -2.43 15.88
C TRP A 48 19.79 -0.98 16.34
N VAL A 49 20.34 -0.10 15.52
CA VAL A 49 20.22 1.35 15.68
C VAL A 49 19.04 1.82 14.85
N ARG A 50 18.01 2.36 15.51
CA ARG A 50 16.88 3.01 14.85
C ARG A 50 17.20 4.49 14.59
N ARG A 51 16.84 4.95 13.40
CA ARG A 51 16.77 6.37 13.05
C ARG A 51 15.41 6.68 12.46
N ASP A 52 14.67 7.55 13.12
CA ASP A 52 13.47 8.13 12.53
C ASP A 52 13.89 9.00 11.37
N VAL A 53 13.28 8.71 10.22
CA VAL A 53 13.49 9.48 9.01
C VAL A 53 12.15 10.14 8.70
N PRO A 54 12.12 11.45 8.39
CA PRO A 54 10.91 12.03 7.87
C PRO A 54 10.49 11.22 6.65
N VAL A 55 9.18 11.13 6.43
CA VAL A 55 8.64 10.66 5.14
C VAL A 55 9.00 11.74 4.11
N ALA A 56 10.28 11.87 3.75
CA ALA A 56 10.81 12.90 2.89
C ALA A 56 10.22 12.68 1.48
N VAL A 57 9.43 13.59 0.90
CA VAL A 57 9.72 15.01 0.59
C VAL A 57 10.96 15.10 -0.30
N GLY A 58 10.81 14.68 -1.55
CA GLY A 58 11.86 14.64 -2.57
C GLY A 58 11.71 15.62 -3.73
N SER A 59 10.79 16.59 -3.65
CA SER A 59 10.72 17.76 -4.54
C SER A 59 9.81 18.82 -3.92
N ALA A 60 9.79 20.04 -4.46
CA ALA A 60 8.84 21.11 -4.10
C ALA A 60 7.34 20.69 -4.21
N ALA A 61 7.06 19.46 -4.66
CA ALA A 61 5.76 18.79 -4.60
C ALA A 61 5.43 18.13 -3.24
N ALA A 62 6.24 18.31 -2.20
CA ALA A 62 6.07 17.62 -0.92
C ALA A 62 4.85 18.06 -0.07
N ALA A 63 4.49 19.35 -0.12
CA ALA A 63 3.24 19.82 0.46
C ALA A 63 2.03 19.23 -0.29
N ASN A 64 2.20 18.93 -1.58
CA ASN A 64 1.21 18.22 -2.39
C ASN A 64 1.16 16.74 -2.04
N VAL A 65 2.27 16.04 -1.78
CA VAL A 65 2.25 14.60 -1.44
C VAL A 65 1.50 14.32 -0.13
N GLN A 66 1.63 15.12 0.94
CA GLN A 66 0.79 14.91 2.13
C GLN A 66 -0.69 15.22 1.88
N GLY A 67 -0.99 16.26 1.08
CA GLY A 67 -2.36 16.59 0.66
C GLY A 67 -2.99 15.59 -0.33
N ILE A 68 -2.16 14.91 -1.13
CA ILE A 68 -2.54 13.91 -2.14
C ILE A 68 -2.71 12.54 -1.49
N LEU A 69 -1.82 12.16 -0.56
CA LEU A 69 -1.84 10.83 0.07
C LEU A 69 -2.94 10.69 1.13
N ASN A 70 -3.30 11.78 1.83
CA ASN A 70 -4.41 11.84 2.81
C ASN A 70 -4.45 10.64 3.78
N TYR A 71 -3.29 10.18 4.26
CA TYR A 71 -3.19 9.10 5.23
C TYR A 71 -3.77 9.52 6.58
N SER A 72 -4.34 8.55 7.29
CA SER A 72 -4.81 8.73 8.67
C SER A 72 -3.65 8.61 9.65
N GLN A 73 -2.71 7.70 9.38
CA GLN A 73 -1.46 7.58 10.12
C GLN A 73 -0.32 7.21 9.16
N VAL A 74 0.91 7.61 9.48
CA VAL A 74 2.11 7.22 8.73
C VAL A 74 3.29 7.03 9.69
N GLY A 75 4.15 6.07 9.41
CA GLY A 75 5.39 5.84 10.13
C GLY A 75 6.52 5.46 9.18
N GLN A 76 7.73 5.97 9.44
CA GLN A 76 8.91 5.57 8.70
C GLN A 76 10.14 5.56 9.60
N ALA A 77 10.90 4.48 9.54
CA ALA A 77 12.13 4.33 10.31
C ALA A 77 13.18 3.55 9.52
N VAL A 78 14.45 3.89 9.75
CA VAL A 78 15.59 3.11 9.27
C VAL A 78 16.19 2.36 10.44
N TYR A 79 16.38 1.05 10.28
CA TYR A 79 17.08 0.18 11.22
C TYR A 79 18.41 -0.21 10.59
N ALA A 80 19.51 0.03 11.31
CA ALA A 80 20.86 -0.29 10.86
C ALA A 80 21.58 -1.21 11.85
N LYS A 81 22.28 -2.22 11.34
CA LYS A 81 23.08 -3.18 12.13
C LYS A 81 24.14 -3.84 11.25
N ASP A 82 25.39 -3.86 11.69
CA ASP A 82 26.50 -4.60 11.03
C ASP A 82 26.60 -4.36 9.51
N GLY A 83 26.41 -3.11 9.07
CA GLY A 83 26.42 -2.73 7.66
C GLY A 83 25.11 -2.97 6.90
N LEU A 84 24.14 -3.66 7.51
CA LEU A 84 22.78 -3.77 6.99
C LEU A 84 21.99 -2.50 7.26
N GLN A 85 21.12 -2.15 6.31
CA GLN A 85 20.19 -1.04 6.42
C GLN A 85 18.81 -1.49 5.92
N LEU A 86 17.81 -1.37 6.78
CA LEU A 86 16.42 -1.70 6.51
C LEU A 86 15.57 -0.45 6.70
N LEU A 87 14.87 0.00 5.67
CA LEU A 87 13.87 1.04 5.78
C LEU A 87 12.49 0.39 5.88
N VAL A 88 11.76 0.73 6.93
CA VAL A 88 10.36 0.35 7.12
C VAL A 88 9.50 1.59 6.92
N TYR A 89 8.53 1.50 6.02
CA TYR A 89 7.51 2.51 5.75
C TYR A 89 6.14 1.90 5.92
N VAL A 90 5.26 2.57 6.66
CA VAL A 90 3.88 2.14 6.87
C VAL A 90 2.95 3.33 6.72
N ALA A 91 1.88 3.17 5.97
CA ALA A 91 0.80 4.14 5.85
C ALA A 91 -0.55 3.46 6.08
N TYR A 92 -1.43 4.14 6.80
CA TYR A 92 -2.75 3.64 7.16
C TYR A 92 -3.83 4.64 6.78
N TRP A 93 -4.95 4.12 6.26
CA TRP A 93 -6.15 4.87 5.93
C TRP A 93 -7.36 4.25 6.60
N GLU A 94 -8.04 5.06 7.41
CA GLU A 94 -9.34 4.71 7.96
C GLU A 94 -10.38 4.51 6.84
N PRO A 95 -11.44 3.73 7.08
CA PRO A 95 -12.54 3.59 6.14
C PRO A 95 -13.07 4.95 5.65
N GLY A 96 -13.36 5.05 4.36
CA GLY A 96 -13.89 6.25 3.72
C GLY A 96 -12.84 7.28 3.27
N LYS A 97 -11.56 7.13 3.66
CA LYS A 97 -10.52 8.14 3.36
C LYS A 97 -10.08 8.20 1.91
N VAL A 98 -9.67 7.07 1.33
CA VAL A 98 -9.08 6.98 -0.01
C VAL A 98 -9.60 5.74 -0.73
N SER A 99 -9.65 5.77 -2.06
CA SER A 99 -10.03 4.59 -2.83
C SER A 99 -8.91 3.54 -2.85
N VAL A 100 -9.23 2.26 -3.04
CA VAL A 100 -8.23 1.18 -3.21
C VAL A 100 -7.31 1.45 -4.40
N VAL A 101 -7.87 1.96 -5.49
CA VAL A 101 -7.12 2.37 -6.70
C VAL A 101 -6.11 3.47 -6.37
N ASP A 102 -6.54 4.54 -5.69
CA ASP A 102 -5.69 5.68 -5.37
C ASP A 102 -4.61 5.28 -4.36
N ALA A 103 -4.96 4.55 -3.30
CA ALA A 103 -3.98 4.00 -2.35
C ALA A 103 -2.99 3.05 -3.04
N GLY A 104 -3.49 2.18 -3.91
CA GLY A 104 -2.69 1.27 -4.73
C GLY A 104 -1.77 2.00 -5.72
N SER A 105 -2.01 3.29 -5.98
CA SER A 105 -1.10 4.11 -6.76
C SER A 105 0.16 4.56 -6.05
N HIS A 106 0.22 4.35 -4.75
CA HIS A 106 1.34 4.71 -3.89
C HIS A 106 2.28 3.53 -3.63
N ASN A 107 2.32 2.58 -4.55
CA ASN A 107 3.30 1.50 -4.57
C ASN A 107 4.63 1.97 -5.23
N PRO A 108 5.75 1.26 -4.99
CA PRO A 108 7.05 1.59 -5.57
C PRO A 108 7.05 1.54 -7.11
N ASP A 109 6.28 0.62 -7.69
CA ASP A 109 6.16 0.49 -9.15
C ASP A 109 5.73 1.79 -9.82
N SER A 110 5.00 2.64 -9.11
CA SER A 110 4.44 3.87 -9.66
C SER A 110 5.15 5.09 -9.11
N CYS A 111 5.23 5.20 -7.78
CA CYS A 111 5.87 6.33 -7.14
C CYS A 111 7.37 6.39 -7.44
N TRP A 112 8.09 5.27 -7.38
CA TRP A 112 9.55 5.31 -7.59
C TRP A 112 9.90 5.43 -9.06
N VAL A 113 9.17 4.71 -9.93
CA VAL A 113 9.40 4.76 -11.38
C VAL A 113 9.09 6.16 -11.94
N ASN A 114 7.97 6.78 -11.54
CA ASN A 114 7.67 8.16 -11.94
C ASN A 114 8.69 9.18 -11.44
N ASN A 115 9.35 8.91 -10.32
CA ASN A 115 10.44 9.73 -9.78
C ASN A 115 11.82 9.33 -10.32
N GLY A 116 11.88 8.57 -11.41
CA GLY A 116 13.11 8.28 -12.15
C GLY A 116 13.88 7.04 -11.69
N CYS A 117 13.29 6.17 -10.87
CA CYS A 117 13.89 4.87 -10.55
C CYS A 117 13.67 3.87 -11.69
N ALA A 118 14.66 3.03 -11.97
CA ALA A 118 14.51 1.94 -12.93
C ALA A 118 14.17 0.64 -12.21
N ARG A 119 13.03 0.02 -12.54
CA ARG A 119 12.66 -1.30 -12.02
C ARG A 119 13.43 -2.39 -12.77
N THR A 120 14.13 -3.26 -12.05
CA THR A 120 14.99 -4.32 -12.63
C THR A 120 14.46 -5.73 -12.38
N ASP A 121 13.63 -5.93 -11.36
CA ASP A 121 12.97 -7.20 -11.05
C ASP A 121 11.57 -6.94 -10.48
N ARG A 122 10.63 -7.85 -10.73
CA ARG A 122 9.27 -7.81 -10.17
C ARG A 122 8.68 -9.22 -10.03
N ARG A 123 8.18 -9.53 -8.83
CA ARG A 123 7.49 -10.79 -8.52
C ARG A 123 6.24 -10.52 -7.68
N HIS A 124 5.13 -11.14 -8.05
CA HIS A 124 3.83 -10.94 -7.42
C HIS A 124 3.47 -12.07 -6.46
N ALA A 125 2.65 -11.77 -5.45
CA ALA A 125 2.10 -12.73 -4.49
C ALA A 125 3.14 -13.72 -3.91
N VAL A 126 4.34 -13.22 -3.59
CA VAL A 126 5.44 -14.04 -3.06
C VAL A 126 5.05 -14.53 -1.67
N SER A 127 5.07 -15.85 -1.49
CA SER A 127 4.75 -16.51 -0.22
C SER A 127 6.03 -16.99 0.46
N VAL A 128 6.19 -16.67 1.75
CA VAL A 128 7.36 -17.05 2.54
C VAL A 128 6.97 -17.36 3.97
N GLN A 129 7.72 -18.23 4.62
CA GLN A 129 7.64 -18.47 6.05
C GLN A 129 8.83 -17.84 6.76
N VAL A 130 8.56 -17.21 7.90
CA VAL A 130 9.53 -16.52 8.75
C VAL A 130 9.41 -17.13 10.14
N ALA A 131 10.47 -17.79 10.61
CA ALA A 131 10.47 -18.51 11.89
C ALA A 131 9.28 -19.49 12.06
N GLY A 132 8.92 -20.20 10.99
CA GLY A 132 7.80 -21.16 10.98
C GLY A 132 6.39 -20.54 10.88
N ARG A 133 6.27 -19.21 10.80
CA ARG A 133 5.00 -18.51 10.61
C ARG A 133 4.88 -18.00 9.17
N ALA A 134 3.73 -18.20 8.56
CA ALA A 134 3.47 -17.72 7.20
C ALA A 134 3.26 -16.19 7.20
N LEU A 135 4.02 -15.48 6.37
CA LEU A 135 3.66 -14.11 6.01
C LEU A 135 2.49 -14.13 5.03
N LEU A 136 1.66 -13.09 5.09
CA LEU A 136 0.75 -12.80 4.00
C LEU A 136 1.54 -12.63 2.69
N PRO A 137 1.01 -13.08 1.54
CA PRO A 137 1.65 -12.88 0.25
C PRO A 137 2.02 -11.41 0.03
N TYR A 138 3.26 -11.18 -0.42
CA TYR A 138 3.80 -9.85 -0.61
C TYR A 138 4.24 -9.62 -2.05
N GLU A 139 4.35 -8.36 -2.40
CA GLU A 139 4.84 -7.91 -3.69
C GLU A 139 6.34 -7.61 -3.57
N ALA A 140 7.15 -8.24 -4.42
CA ALA A 140 8.59 -8.05 -4.43
C ALA A 140 9.04 -7.29 -5.68
N GLY A 141 9.97 -6.35 -5.52
CA GLY A 141 10.58 -5.66 -6.64
C GLY A 141 12.00 -5.20 -6.34
N SER A 142 12.80 -5.01 -7.39
CA SER A 142 14.13 -4.41 -7.30
C SER A 142 14.20 -3.14 -8.13
N TYR A 143 14.75 -2.07 -7.56
CA TYR A 143 14.75 -0.74 -8.17
C TYR A 143 16.13 -0.11 -8.06
N LEU A 144 16.64 0.41 -9.17
CA LEU A 144 17.81 1.27 -9.19
C LEU A 144 17.36 2.70 -8.87
N VAL A 145 17.65 3.15 -7.65
CA VAL A 145 17.29 4.48 -7.15
C VAL A 145 18.41 5.46 -7.52
N PRO A 146 18.11 6.60 -8.18
CA PRO A 146 19.11 7.62 -8.49
C PRO A 146 19.84 8.06 -7.22
N ARG A 147 21.17 7.96 -7.21
CA ARG A 147 22.05 8.27 -6.06
C ARG A 147 21.83 7.40 -4.80
N GLY A 148 20.91 6.43 -4.83
CA GLY A 148 20.59 5.51 -3.73
C GLY A 148 20.99 4.05 -3.98
N GLY A 149 21.42 3.73 -5.21
CA GLY A 149 21.86 2.38 -5.59
C GLY A 149 20.69 1.40 -5.80
N LEU A 150 21.01 0.11 -5.85
CA LEU A 150 20.01 -0.94 -5.96
C LEU A 150 19.28 -1.12 -4.63
N GLN A 151 17.95 -1.12 -4.67
CA GLN A 151 17.07 -1.32 -3.53
C GLN A 151 16.12 -2.48 -3.82
N HIS A 152 16.09 -3.46 -2.93
CA HIS A 152 15.14 -4.55 -2.92
C HIS A 152 13.99 -4.21 -1.99
N VAL A 153 12.77 -4.36 -2.50
CA VAL A 153 11.55 -3.95 -1.83
C VAL A 153 10.62 -5.15 -1.68
N ALA A 154 10.09 -5.30 -0.47
CA ALA A 154 8.96 -6.16 -0.17
C ALA A 154 7.82 -5.28 0.35
N PHE A 155 6.63 -5.37 -0.23
CA PHE A 155 5.50 -4.57 0.22
C PHE A 155 4.18 -5.33 0.24
N TRP A 156 3.29 -4.87 1.11
CA TRP A 156 1.93 -5.34 1.28
C TRP A 156 1.00 -4.13 1.15
N HIS A 157 -0.04 -4.28 0.34
CA HIS A 157 -1.21 -3.40 0.40
C HIS A 157 -2.36 -4.25 0.90
N LEU A 158 -2.74 -4.05 2.16
CA LEU A 158 -3.80 -4.78 2.81
C LEU A 158 -5.08 -3.93 2.72
N VAL A 159 -6.14 -4.52 2.16
CA VAL A 159 -7.49 -3.95 2.13
C VAL A 159 -8.33 -4.80 3.05
N ASN A 160 -8.89 -4.20 4.11
CA ASN A 160 -9.68 -4.94 5.09
C ASN A 160 -8.93 -6.14 5.73
N GLY A 161 -7.61 -6.06 5.85
CA GLY A 161 -6.74 -7.09 6.43
C GLY A 161 -6.22 -8.10 5.40
N GLU A 162 -6.74 -8.07 4.17
CA GLU A 162 -6.42 -9.03 3.13
C GLU A 162 -5.47 -8.43 2.07
N PRO A 163 -4.51 -9.19 1.53
CA PRO A 163 -3.61 -8.70 0.49
C PRO A 163 -4.35 -8.33 -0.80
N ASN A 164 -4.16 -7.08 -1.22
CA ASN A 164 -4.54 -6.60 -2.55
C ASN A 164 -3.51 -7.08 -3.58
N ARG A 165 -3.98 -7.69 -4.67
CA ARG A 165 -3.11 -8.33 -5.66
C ARG A 165 -2.93 -7.48 -6.91
N TYR A 166 -1.68 -7.26 -7.28
CA TYR A 166 -1.30 -6.41 -8.42
C TYR A 166 -0.89 -7.18 -9.67
N GLU A 167 -1.24 -8.47 -9.77
CA GLU A 167 -0.83 -9.40 -10.84
C GLU A 167 -1.14 -8.89 -12.27
N ASP A 168 -2.10 -7.97 -12.43
CA ASP A 168 -2.47 -7.37 -13.71
C ASP A 168 -1.84 -5.98 -13.98
N GLN A 169 -1.03 -5.44 -13.05
CA GLN A 169 -0.36 -4.14 -13.20
C GLN A 169 1.06 -4.31 -13.73
N GLN A 170 1.20 -4.32 -15.06
CA GLN A 170 2.51 -4.44 -15.72
C GLN A 170 3.33 -3.14 -15.67
N GLU A 171 2.69 -1.97 -15.66
CA GLU A 171 3.35 -0.66 -15.59
C GLU A 171 2.85 0.16 -14.39
N GLY A 172 3.74 0.96 -13.81
CA GLY A 172 3.38 1.92 -12.77
C GLY A 172 2.45 3.02 -13.28
N TRP A 173 1.61 3.55 -12.40
CA TRP A 173 0.59 4.53 -12.75
C TRP A 173 1.19 5.79 -13.39
N ARG A 174 0.73 6.15 -14.58
CA ARG A 174 1.11 7.41 -15.24
C ARG A 174 0.15 8.52 -14.82
N ASP A 175 0.67 9.73 -14.66
CA ASP A 175 -0.15 10.93 -14.41
C ASP A 175 -0.81 11.44 -15.71
N GLY A 176 -1.97 12.09 -15.59
CA GLY A 176 -2.68 12.74 -16.70
C GLY A 176 -3.92 11.99 -17.23
N LEU A 177 -4.54 12.51 -18.30
CA LEU A 177 -5.77 11.97 -18.90
C LEU A 177 -5.60 10.54 -19.44
N VAL A 178 -4.43 10.26 -20.03
CA VAL A 178 -4.08 8.91 -20.53
C VAL A 178 -4.01 7.92 -19.38
N GLY A 179 -3.32 8.30 -18.30
CA GLY A 179 -3.24 7.51 -17.08
C GLY A 179 -4.60 7.28 -16.41
N ARG A 180 -5.57 8.19 -16.54
CA ARG A 180 -6.96 8.00 -16.06
C ARG A 180 -7.72 6.95 -16.86
N LEU A 181 -7.53 6.89 -18.18
CA LEU A 181 -8.14 5.87 -19.05
C LEU A 181 -7.55 4.48 -18.80
N GLU A 182 -6.24 4.41 -18.55
CA GLU A 182 -5.54 3.17 -18.14
C GLU A 182 -6.05 2.62 -16.80
N ARG A 183 -6.70 3.44 -15.95
CA ARG A 183 -7.29 2.98 -14.68
C ARG A 183 -8.63 2.29 -14.83
N LEU A 184 -9.35 2.46 -15.94
CA LEU A 184 -10.71 1.90 -16.08
C LEU A 184 -10.75 0.37 -15.92
N PRO A 185 -9.87 -0.41 -16.56
CA PRO A 185 -9.84 -1.87 -16.37
C PRO A 185 -9.58 -2.28 -14.92
N LEU A 186 -8.71 -1.53 -14.23
CA LEU A 186 -8.36 -1.77 -12.83
C LEU A 186 -9.51 -1.39 -11.89
N LEU A 187 -10.21 -0.29 -12.16
CA LEU A 187 -11.42 0.08 -11.43
C LEU A 187 -12.50 -1.00 -11.58
N LEU A 188 -12.67 -1.56 -12.78
CA LEU A 188 -13.60 -2.67 -13.01
C LEU A 188 -13.16 -3.95 -12.28
N LYS A 189 -11.86 -4.25 -12.27
CA LYS A 189 -11.28 -5.34 -11.47
C LYS A 189 -11.54 -5.14 -9.98
N ASP A 190 -11.29 -3.95 -9.46
CA ASP A 190 -11.46 -3.63 -8.05
C ASP A 190 -12.93 -3.63 -7.66
N ILE A 191 -13.84 -3.17 -8.54
CA ILE A 191 -15.29 -3.32 -8.33
C ILE A 191 -15.67 -4.80 -8.28
N ARG A 192 -15.04 -5.65 -9.10
CA ARG A 192 -15.29 -7.10 -9.07
C ARG A 192 -14.73 -7.77 -7.81
N ALA A 193 -13.55 -7.35 -7.34
CA ALA A 193 -12.85 -7.97 -6.21
C ALA A 193 -13.36 -7.47 -4.86
N HIS A 194 -13.60 -6.16 -4.73
CA HIS A 194 -13.96 -5.48 -3.48
C HIS A 194 -15.40 -4.95 -3.47
N GLY A 195 -16.15 -5.20 -4.54
CA GLY A 195 -17.48 -4.61 -4.72
C GLY A 195 -17.39 -3.10 -4.97
N PHE A 196 -18.52 -2.41 -4.86
CA PHE A 196 -18.54 -0.95 -4.95
C PHE A 196 -17.94 -0.26 -3.70
N ASN A 197 -17.59 -1.01 -2.64
CA ASN A 197 -16.94 -0.50 -1.45
C ASN A 197 -15.43 -0.25 -1.67
N GLN A 198 -15.14 0.74 -2.52
CA GLN A 198 -13.80 1.11 -2.94
C GLN A 198 -13.01 1.87 -1.87
N LYS A 199 -13.63 2.26 -0.74
CA LYS A 199 -12.99 3.04 0.33
C LYS A 199 -12.93 2.27 1.64
N SER A 200 -12.62 1.00 1.52
CA SER A 200 -12.36 0.11 2.66
C SER A 200 -11.17 0.59 3.50
N GLU A 201 -11.04 0.03 4.72
CA GLU A 201 -9.86 0.24 5.57
C GLU A 201 -8.61 -0.29 4.88
N GLN A 202 -7.50 0.46 4.92
CA GLN A 202 -6.30 0.10 4.17
C GLN A 202 -5.01 0.30 4.95
N MET A 203 -4.07 -0.62 4.78
CA MET A 203 -2.72 -0.56 5.32
C MET A 203 -1.72 -0.82 4.20
N PHE A 204 -0.74 0.05 4.02
CA PHE A 204 0.37 -0.15 3.10
C PHE A 204 1.65 -0.27 3.90
N ILE A 205 2.34 -1.41 3.78
CA ILE A 205 3.59 -1.71 4.49
C ILE A 205 4.66 -1.96 3.45
N ARG A 206 5.81 -1.31 3.57
CA ARG A 206 6.95 -1.48 2.67
C ARG A 206 8.23 -1.62 3.47
N PHE A 207 8.99 -2.65 3.15
CA PHE A 207 10.36 -2.78 3.58
C PHE A 207 11.31 -2.62 2.39
N SER A 208 12.40 -1.89 2.60
CA SER A 208 13.41 -1.62 1.56
C SER A 208 14.81 -1.82 2.11
N SER A 209 15.69 -2.45 1.33
CA SER A 209 17.08 -2.69 1.71
C SER A 209 18.00 -2.81 0.49
N PRO A 210 19.29 -2.46 0.60
CA PRO A 210 20.29 -2.84 -0.40
C PRO A 210 20.48 -4.36 -0.54
N THR A 211 20.05 -5.15 0.44
CA THR A 211 20.16 -6.62 0.44
C THR A 211 18.83 -7.28 0.03
N PRO A 212 18.83 -8.37 -0.76
CA PRO A 212 17.61 -9.07 -1.16
C PRO A 212 16.78 -9.59 0.03
N TRP A 213 15.47 -9.37 0.01
CA TRP A 213 14.56 -9.82 1.08
C TRP A 213 14.48 -11.34 1.26
N SER A 214 14.69 -12.11 0.19
CA SER A 214 14.78 -13.57 0.27
C SER A 214 15.92 -14.04 1.19
N GLU A 215 17.02 -13.29 1.23
CA GLU A 215 18.13 -13.54 2.15
C GLU A 215 17.78 -13.01 3.55
N LEU A 216 17.29 -11.77 3.64
CA LEU A 216 17.00 -11.11 4.92
C LEU A 216 15.98 -11.89 5.76
N PHE A 217 14.93 -12.48 5.16
CA PHE A 217 13.93 -13.27 5.89
C PHE A 217 14.49 -14.52 6.58
N SER A 218 15.62 -15.04 6.10
CA SER A 218 16.29 -16.18 6.73
C SER A 218 17.09 -15.79 7.98
N ARG A 219 17.38 -14.50 8.19
CA ARG A 219 18.24 -14.04 9.28
C ARG A 219 17.49 -13.91 10.61
N PRO A 220 18.00 -14.47 11.72
CA PRO A 220 17.34 -14.40 13.03
C PRO A 220 17.10 -12.98 13.57
N ASP A 221 18.02 -12.04 13.26
CA ASP A 221 17.93 -10.64 13.69
C ASP A 221 16.84 -9.86 12.92
N VAL A 222 16.64 -10.15 11.64
CA VAL A 222 15.52 -9.61 10.84
C VAL A 222 14.20 -10.26 11.26
N GLN A 223 14.20 -11.56 11.54
CA GLN A 223 13.01 -12.25 12.08
C GLN A 223 12.54 -11.63 13.41
N ALA A 224 13.47 -11.17 14.25
CA ALA A 224 13.13 -10.43 15.48
C ALA A 224 12.45 -9.10 15.17
N LEU A 225 12.99 -8.30 14.24
CA LEU A 225 12.33 -7.06 13.78
C LEU A 225 10.91 -7.33 13.25
N LEU A 226 10.72 -8.38 12.44
CA LEU A 226 9.40 -8.73 11.90
C LEU A 226 8.39 -9.14 12.97
N ARG A 227 8.85 -9.84 14.03
CA ARG A 227 8.00 -10.18 15.18
C ARG A 227 7.51 -8.92 15.90
N GLU A 228 8.37 -7.94 16.11
CA GLU A 228 7.96 -6.67 16.73
C GLU A 228 6.95 -5.90 15.85
N CYS A 229 7.00 -6.09 14.53
CA CYS A 229 6.07 -5.51 13.57
C CYS A 229 4.78 -6.33 13.36
N GLU A 230 4.53 -7.41 14.12
CA GLU A 230 3.43 -8.34 13.83
C GLU A 230 2.03 -7.70 13.92
N ALA A 231 1.88 -6.64 14.73
CA ALA A 231 0.63 -5.91 14.88
C ALA A 231 0.19 -5.18 13.61
N LEU A 232 1.08 -5.03 12.62
CA LEU A 232 0.76 -4.50 11.29
C LEU A 232 -0.08 -5.46 10.44
N GLY A 233 -0.27 -6.71 10.87
CA GLY A 233 -1.02 -7.71 10.12
C GLY A 233 -0.19 -8.44 9.06
N LEU A 234 1.14 -8.50 9.22
CA LEU A 234 2.05 -9.12 8.24
C LEU A 234 1.95 -10.65 8.18
N PHE A 235 1.55 -11.28 9.29
CA PHE A 235 1.47 -12.73 9.39
C PHE A 235 0.04 -13.20 9.20
N ALA A 236 -0.14 -14.31 8.48
CA ALA A 236 -1.47 -14.87 8.20
C ALA A 236 -2.23 -15.30 9.48
N ASP A 237 -1.50 -15.61 10.56
CA ASP A 237 -2.04 -16.00 11.86
C ASP A 237 -2.35 -14.81 12.80
N ARG A 238 -2.00 -13.59 12.39
CA ARG A 238 -2.12 -12.39 13.23
C ARG A 238 -2.72 -11.25 12.40
N PRO A 239 -4.04 -10.99 12.52
CA PRO A 239 -4.64 -9.84 11.85
C PRO A 239 -4.07 -8.54 12.41
N TRP A 240 -4.15 -7.46 11.61
CA TRP A 240 -3.77 -6.13 12.10
C TRP A 240 -4.58 -5.78 13.36
N LYS A 241 -3.97 -5.07 14.31
CA LYS A 241 -4.64 -4.59 15.52
C LYS A 241 -4.10 -3.25 15.97
#